data_AF-D0WBQ2-F1
#
_entry.id   AF-D0WBQ2-F1
#
_cell.length_a   1.000
_cell.length_b   1.000
_cell.length_c   1.000
_cell.angle_alpha   90.00
_cell.angle_beta   90.00
_cell.angle_gamma   90.00
#
_symmetry.space_group_name_H-M   'P 1'
#
loop_
_entity.id
_entity.type
_entity.pdbx_description
1 polymer ?
#
loop_
_entity_poly.entity_id
_entity_poly.type
_entity_poly.pdbx_seq_one_letter_code
_entity_poly.pdbx_strand_id
1 'polypeptide(L)'
;MPDFPLITADTCVVSDGIILGKPRSQAEAIEFLNRLSGKRHTVLTAVCIHYRGNAENRVQTNRVVFKPLSSEEISAYVQSGEPTDKAGAYAVQGIGGIFIQSIEGSFSGIMGLPVYETVSMLQDLGYRSPLSALKP
;
A
#
# COMPACT_ATOMS: atom_id res chain seq x y z
N MET A 1 21.59 15.14 15.29
CA MET A 1 20.72 14.26 14.47
C MET A 1 21.24 12.84 14.59
N PRO A 2 20.38 11.80 14.56
CA PRO A 2 20.81 10.42 14.76
C PRO A 2 21.77 9.95 13.66
N ASP A 3 22.69 9.05 14.01
CA ASP A 3 23.60 8.34 13.07
C ASP A 3 22.90 7.27 12.23
N PHE A 4 21.58 7.14 12.37
CA PHE A 4 20.74 6.19 11.66
C PHE A 4 19.78 6.92 10.72
N PRO A 5 19.45 6.33 9.56
CA PRO A 5 18.45 6.87 8.67
C PRO A 5 17.08 6.89 9.35
N LEU A 6 16.37 8.02 9.24
CA LEU A 6 14.95 8.11 9.60
C LEU A 6 14.14 7.81 8.34
N ILE A 7 13.26 6.81 8.40
CA ILE A 7 12.40 6.39 7.29
C ILE A 7 10.95 6.60 7.70
N THR A 8 10.18 7.27 6.85
CA THR A 8 8.74 7.37 6.97
C THR A 8 8.09 6.96 5.66
N ALA A 9 6.87 6.42 5.74
CA ALA A 9 6.08 6.09 4.57
C ALA A 9 4.60 6.36 4.82
N ASP A 10 3.87 6.68 3.75
CA ASP A 10 2.42 6.83 3.76
C ASP A 10 1.85 6.16 2.51
N THR A 11 0.67 5.55 2.63
CA THR A 11 0.04 4.82 1.53
C THR A 11 -1.42 5.20 1.40
N CYS A 12 -1.85 5.49 0.17
CA CYS A 12 -3.24 5.79 -0.13
C CYS A 12 -3.74 4.98 -1.33
N VAL A 13 -5.05 4.72 -1.33
CA VAL A 13 -5.76 4.08 -2.44
C VAL A 13 -6.52 5.17 -3.19
N VAL A 14 -6.43 5.19 -4.52
CA VAL A 14 -7.09 6.17 -5.38
C VAL A 14 -7.91 5.46 -6.45
N SER A 15 -9.20 5.77 -6.52
CA SER A 15 -10.12 5.26 -7.54
C SER A 15 -10.92 6.39 -8.15
N ASP A 16 -10.88 6.50 -9.49
CA ASP A 16 -11.55 7.55 -10.25
C ASP A 16 -11.24 8.98 -9.72
N GLY A 17 -9.96 9.22 -9.38
CA GLY A 17 -9.47 10.51 -8.86
C GLY A 17 -9.79 10.80 -7.40
N ILE A 18 -10.44 9.87 -6.68
CA ILE A 18 -10.83 10.03 -5.28
C ILE A 18 -9.95 9.16 -4.38
N ILE A 19 -9.41 9.76 -3.31
CA ILE A 19 -8.65 9.05 -2.27
C ILE A 19 -9.62 8.29 -1.37
N LEU A 20 -9.42 6.98 -1.27
CA LEU A 20 -10.15 6.09 -0.37
C LEU A 20 -9.29 5.83 0.87
N GLY A 21 -9.62 6.53 1.96
CA GLY A 21 -8.97 6.35 3.26
C GLY A 21 -9.43 5.06 3.94
N LYS A 22 -9.27 5.00 5.26
CA LYS A 22 -9.88 3.94 6.08
C LYS A 22 -11.38 4.20 6.19
N PRO A 23 -12.24 3.19 5.97
CA PRO A 23 -13.68 3.38 6.14
C PRO A 23 -14.02 3.69 7.59
N ARG A 24 -14.91 4.65 7.81
CA ARG A 24 -15.40 5.09 9.13
C ARG A 24 -16.59 4.25 9.59
N SER A 25 -17.17 3.44 8.70
CA SER A 25 -18.29 2.55 8.98
C SER A 25 -18.30 1.37 8.00
N GLN A 26 -19.06 0.33 8.34
CA GLN A 26 -19.31 -0.78 7.42
C GLN A 26 -19.99 -0.32 6.12
N ALA A 27 -20.88 0.67 6.19
CA ALA A 27 -21.53 1.23 5.00
C ALA A 27 -20.53 1.89 4.04
N GLU A 28 -19.56 2.63 4.59
CA GLU A 28 -18.49 3.23 3.78
C GLU A 28 -17.53 2.17 3.23
N ALA A 29 -17.27 1.09 3.96
CA ALA A 29 -16.51 -0.05 3.44
C ALA A 29 -17.21 -0.70 2.24
N ILE A 30 -18.53 -0.89 2.31
CA ILE A 30 -19.35 -1.39 1.21
C ILE A 30 -19.29 -0.43 0.01
N GLU A 31 -19.37 0.89 0.25
CA GLU A 31 -19.25 1.89 -0.82
C GLU A 31 -17.88 1.80 -1.52
N PHE A 32 -16.80 1.72 -0.75
CA PHE A 32 -15.44 1.59 -1.30
C PHE A 32 -15.32 0.31 -2.13
N LEU A 33 -15.76 -0.84 -1.62
CA LEU A 33 -15.70 -2.11 -2.33
C LEU A 33 -16.54 -2.12 -3.61
N ASN A 34 -17.73 -1.52 -3.60
CA ASN A 34 -18.53 -1.34 -4.81
C ASN A 34 -17.83 -0.45 -5.85
N ARG A 35 -17.16 0.62 -5.39
CA ARG A 35 -16.39 1.51 -6.27
C ARG A 35 -15.19 0.79 -6.90
N LEU A 36 -14.55 -0.13 -6.19
CA LEU A 36 -13.40 -0.90 -6.67
C LEU A 36 -13.79 -2.12 -7.51
N SER A 37 -14.99 -2.67 -7.30
CA SER A 37 -15.50 -3.89 -7.95
C SER A 37 -15.35 -3.86 -9.47
N GLY A 38 -14.66 -4.86 -10.04
CA GLY A 38 -14.45 -5.01 -11.47
C GLY A 38 -13.60 -3.90 -12.12
N LYS A 39 -12.95 -3.04 -11.33
CA LYS A 39 -12.19 -1.89 -11.81
C LYS A 39 -10.71 -2.00 -11.47
N ARG A 40 -9.95 -1.16 -12.17
CA ARG A 40 -8.58 -0.83 -11.83
C ARG A 40 -8.56 0.40 -10.93
N HIS A 41 -7.79 0.34 -9.84
CA HIS A 41 -7.46 1.48 -8.99
C HIS A 41 -5.95 1.60 -8.83
N THR A 42 -5.54 2.71 -8.23
CA THR A 42 -4.13 3.03 -7.99
C THR A 42 -3.85 2.95 -6.50
N VAL A 43 -2.71 2.35 -6.13
CA VAL A 43 -2.18 2.44 -4.76
C VAL A 43 -0.87 3.19 -4.83
N LEU A 44 -0.79 4.31 -4.14
CA LEU A 44 0.39 5.16 -4.10
C LEU A 44 1.04 5.01 -2.73
N THR A 45 2.34 4.77 -2.72
CA THR A 45 3.12 4.75 -1.48
C THR A 45 4.28 5.72 -1.60
N ALA A 46 4.26 6.76 -0.77
CA ALA A 46 5.36 7.68 -0.63
C ALA A 46 6.31 7.15 0.46
N VAL A 47 7.62 7.17 0.19
CA VAL A 47 8.66 6.93 1.18
C VAL A 47 9.56 8.16 1.25
N CYS A 48 9.88 8.59 2.47
CA CYS A 48 10.80 9.68 2.76
C CYS A 48 11.93 9.16 3.64
N ILE A 49 13.17 9.51 3.30
CA ILE A 49 14.35 9.12 4.07
C ILE A 49 15.17 10.36 4.37
N HIS A 50 15.48 10.55 5.66
CA HIS A 50 16.40 11.59 6.10
C HIS A 50 17.66 10.94 6.71
N TYR A 51 18.83 11.27 6.16
CA TYR A 51 20.11 10.74 6.62
C TYR A 51 21.25 11.76 6.46
N ARG A 52 22.00 12.02 7.54
CA ARG A 52 23.19 12.90 7.56
C ARG A 52 22.97 14.29 6.91
N GLY A 53 21.80 14.89 7.16
CA GLY A 53 21.45 16.22 6.65
C GLY A 53 20.89 16.24 5.22
N ASN A 54 20.77 15.08 4.58
CA ASN A 54 20.10 14.93 3.29
C ASN A 54 18.71 14.33 3.48
N ALA A 55 17.76 14.77 2.65
CA ALA A 55 16.40 14.24 2.62
C ALA A 55 16.02 13.88 1.18
N GLU A 56 15.57 12.64 0.99
CA GLU A 56 15.11 12.12 -0.30
C GLU A 56 13.69 11.58 -0.13
N ASN A 57 12.89 11.68 -1.19
CA ASN A 57 11.56 11.07 -1.23
C ASN A 57 11.26 10.44 -2.60
N ARG A 58 10.47 9.37 -2.59
CA ARG A 58 9.98 8.72 -3.82
C ARG A 58 8.52 8.32 -3.63
N VAL A 59 7.74 8.44 -4.70
CA VAL A 59 6.37 7.93 -4.77
C VAL A 59 6.37 6.72 -5.70
N GLN A 60 6.06 5.56 -5.12
CA GLN A 60 5.89 4.32 -5.85
C GLN A 60 4.41 4.15 -6.20
N THR A 61 4.13 3.90 -7.49
CA THR A 61 2.75 3.80 -8.01
C THR A 61 2.44 2.36 -8.42
N ASN A 62 1.31 1.85 -7.92
CA ASN A 62 0.81 0.52 -8.24
C ASN A 62 -0.54 0.61 -8.91
N ARG A 63 -0.85 -0.33 -9.80
CA ARG A 63 -2.20 -0.56 -10.30
C ARG A 63 -2.67 -1.92 -9.82
N VAL A 64 -3.86 -1.93 -9.23
CA VAL A 64 -4.52 -3.15 -8.76
C VAL A 64 -5.83 -3.28 -9.52
N VAL A 65 -6.11 -4.47 -10.02
CA VAL A 65 -7.37 -4.78 -10.71
C VAL A 65 -8.15 -5.75 -9.85
N PHE A 66 -9.38 -5.39 -9.50
CA PHE A 66 -10.30 -6.29 -8.85
C PHE A 66 -11.15 -7.05 -9.87
N LYS A 67 -11.48 -8.29 -9.57
CA LYS A 67 -12.59 -8.99 -10.23
C LYS A 67 -13.92 -8.28 -9.92
N PRO A 68 -14.98 -8.48 -10.72
CA PRO A 68 -16.32 -8.11 -10.31
C PRO A 68 -16.70 -8.81 -8.99
N LEU A 69 -17.19 -8.03 -8.04
CA LEU A 69 -17.62 -8.49 -6.72
C LEU A 69 -19.15 -8.55 -6.67
N SER A 70 -19.68 -9.65 -6.13
CA SER A 70 -21.11 -9.75 -5.83
C SER A 70 -21.43 -9.04 -4.50
N SER A 71 -22.71 -8.69 -4.31
CA SER A 71 -23.18 -8.11 -3.05
C SER A 71 -22.93 -9.03 -1.85
N GLU A 72 -23.03 -10.34 -2.06
CA GLU A 72 -22.80 -11.37 -1.05
C GLU A 72 -21.31 -11.42 -0.65
N GLU A 73 -20.40 -11.36 -1.62
CA GLU A 73 -18.96 -11.32 -1.35
C GLU A 73 -18.57 -10.06 -0.57
N ILE A 74 -19.09 -8.90 -0.98
CA ILE A 74 -18.86 -7.63 -0.28
C ILE A 74 -19.39 -7.71 1.15
N SER A 75 -20.62 -8.19 1.35
CA SER A 75 -21.23 -8.31 2.67
C SER A 75 -20.45 -9.26 3.57
N ALA A 76 -20.09 -10.44 3.08
CA ALA A 76 -19.31 -11.43 3.82
C ALA A 76 -17.93 -10.88 4.22
N TYR A 77 -17.26 -10.16 3.31
CA TYR A 77 -15.97 -9.58 3.59
C TYR A 77 -16.04 -8.46 4.63
N VAL A 78 -17.04 -7.57 4.54
CA VAL A 78 -17.25 -6.52 5.54
C VAL A 78 -17.57 -7.11 6.91
N GLN A 79 -18.34 -8.20 6.96
CA GLN A 79 -18.64 -8.92 8.21
C GLN A 79 -17.40 -9.58 8.84
N SER A 80 -16.36 -9.90 8.06
CA SER A 80 -15.09 -10.42 8.60
C SER A 80 -14.34 -9.41 9.48
N GLY A 81 -14.64 -8.10 9.34
CA GLY A 81 -13.98 -7.02 10.05
C GLY A 81 -12.64 -6.57 9.46
N GLU A 82 -12.04 -7.34 8.55
CA GLU A 82 -10.75 -7.00 7.89
C GLU A 82 -10.74 -5.61 7.23
N PRO A 83 -11.81 -5.12 6.59
CA PRO A 83 -11.81 -3.82 5.92
C PRO A 83 -11.59 -2.60 6.83
N THR A 84 -11.89 -2.72 8.13
CA THR A 84 -12.17 -1.57 9.02
C THR A 84 -10.98 -0.62 9.18
N ASP A 85 -9.75 -1.15 9.20
CA ASP A 85 -8.53 -0.37 9.42
C ASP A 85 -7.66 -0.21 8.16
N LYS A 86 -8.23 -0.52 6.99
CA LYS A 86 -7.50 -0.57 5.70
C LYS A 86 -7.92 0.55 4.76
N ALA A 87 -6.93 1.22 4.17
CA ALA A 87 -7.22 2.19 3.11
C ALA A 87 -7.88 1.49 1.91
N GLY A 88 -8.96 2.06 1.37
CA GLY A 88 -9.73 1.42 0.30
C GLY A 88 -10.51 0.19 0.74
N ALA A 89 -10.63 -0.07 2.05
CA ALA A 89 -11.41 -1.17 2.62
C ALA A 89 -10.95 -2.59 2.23
N TYR A 90 -9.68 -2.79 1.86
CA TYR A 90 -9.12 -4.12 1.62
C TYR A 90 -7.65 -4.28 2.03
N ALA A 91 -7.23 -5.52 2.29
CA ALA A 91 -5.84 -5.88 2.53
C ALA A 91 -5.32 -6.85 1.45
N VAL A 92 -4.22 -6.49 0.77
CA VAL A 92 -3.61 -7.30 -0.31
C VAL A 92 -3.08 -8.65 0.18
N GLN A 93 -2.64 -8.70 1.44
CA GLN A 93 -2.10 -9.87 2.14
C GLN A 93 -3.15 -10.67 2.93
N GLY A 94 -4.38 -10.17 2.99
CA GLY A 94 -5.47 -10.73 3.78
C GLY A 94 -6.51 -11.43 2.91
N ILE A 95 -7.71 -11.58 3.46
CA ILE A 95 -8.89 -12.10 2.76
C ILE A 95 -9.18 -11.28 1.51
N GLY A 96 -8.96 -9.95 1.55
CA GLY A 96 -9.13 -9.06 0.39
C GLY A 96 -8.31 -9.44 -0.84
N GLY A 97 -7.24 -10.24 -0.67
CA GLY A 97 -6.46 -10.79 -1.77
C GLY A 97 -7.26 -11.64 -2.75
N ILE A 98 -8.36 -12.28 -2.32
CA ILE A 98 -9.23 -13.11 -3.19
C ILE A 98 -9.93 -12.29 -4.29
N PHE A 99 -10.00 -10.97 -4.13
CA PHE A 99 -10.62 -10.07 -5.10
C PHE A 99 -9.65 -9.61 -6.19
N ILE A 100 -8.35 -9.77 -5.96
CA ILE A 100 -7.32 -9.20 -6.81
C ILE A 100 -7.06 -10.10 -8.02
N GLN A 101 -7.38 -9.60 -9.20
CA GLN A 101 -7.12 -10.29 -10.46
C GLN A 101 -5.68 -10.09 -10.92
N SER A 102 -5.12 -8.88 -10.75
CA SER A 102 -3.74 -8.58 -11.13
C SER A 102 -3.18 -7.37 -10.41
N ILE A 103 -1.86 -7.35 -10.25
CA ILE A 103 -1.08 -6.23 -9.72
C ILE A 103 0.00 -5.87 -10.75
N GLU A 104 0.12 -4.57 -11.03
CA GLU A 104 1.26 -3.98 -11.74
C GLU A 104 1.98 -3.02 -10.78
N GLY A 105 3.26 -3.25 -10.52
CA GLY A 105 4.08 -2.46 -9.59
C GLY A 105 4.73 -3.29 -8.50
N SER A 106 4.79 -2.75 -7.29
CA SER A 106 5.44 -3.32 -6.11
C SER A 106 4.41 -3.82 -5.10
N PHE A 107 4.36 -5.14 -4.91
CA PHE A 107 3.55 -5.73 -3.82
C PHE A 107 3.92 -5.15 -2.45
N SER A 108 5.22 -4.97 -2.19
CA SER A 108 5.70 -4.34 -0.96
C SER A 108 5.27 -2.87 -0.82
N GLY A 109 5.17 -2.14 -1.94
CA GLY A 109 4.59 -0.81 -1.98
C GLY A 109 3.13 -0.83 -1.54
N ILE A 110 2.30 -1.67 -2.15
CA ILE A 110 0.88 -1.82 -1.77
C ILE A 110 0.72 -2.16 -0.28
N MET A 111 1.63 -2.97 0.27
CA MET A 111 1.67 -3.31 1.69
C MET A 111 1.98 -2.14 2.63
N GLY A 112 2.62 -1.07 2.13
CA GLY A 112 2.90 0.14 2.88
C GLY A 112 4.35 0.62 2.83
N LEU A 113 5.28 -0.17 2.29
CA LEU A 113 6.69 0.22 2.17
C LEU A 113 7.34 -0.40 0.93
N PRO A 114 7.61 0.38 -0.12
CA PRO A 114 8.24 -0.11 -1.34
C PRO A 114 9.70 -0.44 -1.06
N VAL A 115 9.99 -1.72 -0.79
CA VAL A 115 11.30 -2.16 -0.25
C VAL A 115 12.43 -1.88 -1.24
N TYR A 116 12.19 -2.08 -2.53
CA TYR A 116 13.18 -1.81 -3.58
C TYR A 116 13.59 -0.32 -3.58
N GLU A 117 12.61 0.58 -3.66
CA GLU A 117 12.83 2.02 -3.66
C GLU A 117 13.47 2.48 -2.36
N THR A 118 13.01 1.94 -1.22
CA THR A 118 13.55 2.26 0.11
C THR A 118 15.03 1.89 0.23
N VAL A 119 15.42 0.67 -0.18
CA VAL A 119 16.82 0.22 -0.13
C VAL A 119 17.68 1.01 -1.12
N SER A 120 17.18 1.27 -2.33
CA SER A 120 17.89 2.10 -3.31
C SER A 120 18.15 3.51 -2.75
N MET A 121 17.16 4.17 -2.17
CA MET A 121 17.33 5.50 -1.57
C MET A 121 18.32 5.51 -0.40
N LEU A 122 18.31 4.46 0.44
CA LEU A 122 19.31 4.31 1.51
C LEU A 122 20.73 4.23 0.94
N GLN A 123 20.92 3.47 -0.14
CA GLN A 123 22.22 3.33 -0.80
C GLN A 123 22.66 4.64 -1.47
N ASP A 124 21.73 5.35 -2.13
CA ASP A 124 21.99 6.67 -2.74
C ASP A 124 22.44 7.70 -1.70
N LEU A 125 21.90 7.61 -0.48
CA LEU A 125 22.29 8.41 0.68
C LEU A 125 23.59 7.92 1.38
N GLY A 126 24.26 6.90 0.83
CA GLY A 126 25.51 6.35 1.35
C GLY A 126 25.34 5.45 2.58
N TYR A 127 24.11 4.99 2.87
CA TYR A 127 23.89 3.97 3.88
C TYR A 127 24.20 2.57 3.33
N ARG A 128 24.84 1.73 4.14
CA ARG A 128 25.25 0.38 3.71
C ARG A 128 24.03 -0.48 3.34
N SER A 129 24.18 -1.33 2.34
CA SER A 129 23.15 -2.30 1.97
C SER A 129 22.83 -3.23 3.15
N PRO A 130 21.55 -3.55 3.43
CA PRO A 130 21.19 -4.57 4.41
C PRO A 130 21.88 -5.91 4.15
N LEU A 131 22.17 -6.23 2.88
CA LEU A 131 22.83 -7.47 2.47
C LEU A 131 24.29 -7.54 2.94
N SER A 132 24.97 -6.40 3.15
CA SER A 132 26.34 -6.37 3.66
C SER A 132 26.46 -6.85 5.11
N ALA A 133 25.34 -6.92 5.85
CA ALA A 133 25.28 -7.41 7.22
C ALA A 133 25.01 -8.92 7.30
N LEU A 134 24.65 -9.57 6.20
CA LEU A 134 24.43 -11.01 6.15
C LEU A 134 25.80 -11.70 6.13
N LYS A 135 26.10 -12.47 7.17
CA LYS A 135 27.18 -13.47 7.13
C LYS A 135 26.66 -14.71 6.38
N PRO A 136 27.52 -15.42 5.64
CA PRO A 136 27.14 -16.66 4.97
C PRO A 136 26.61 -17.71 5.94
#